data_AF-A0A8X7T8U5-F1
#
_entry.id   AF-A0A8X7T8U5-F1
#
_cell.length_a   1.000
_cell.length_b   1.000
_cell.length_c   1.000
_cell.angle_alpha   90.00
_cell.angle_beta   90.00
_cell.angle_gamma   90.00
#
_symmetry.space_group_name_H-M   'P 1'
#
loop_
_entity.id
_entity.type
_entity.pdbx_description
1 polymer ?
#
loop_
_entity_poly.entity_id
_entity_poly.type
_entity_poly.pdbx_seq_one_letter_code
_entity_poly.pdbx_strand_id
1 'polypeptide(L)'
;MKAISEHVPNGFISVPCGVLDMAGNEKAAIVTKVVLFSNRFDVPHMQRTYYQLLRAWPFLAARLRKGTGDMRELWSVHIPTPEMLEDLILADSPANYTFSKLATPMFSHCDRRSESMYDVLPFARFAENPSKLSQEDPTITTIDRVAMLGDFTSPHGLKAMEEYFVREAAIFTVHVTNFADGAGFTFTVPHACFDGAGAKAALDAYLSLLRDEPIEPMAPIGYDPFLRFAPKPVVSEATPTPASLPTYSDEKYQRSRTSRGRKKERKAAVKASASIEPPQPAQWQILSILNLLVLCYYVAMDYLVDRPERKMKRVMIYVPSNFIESLKEQVRSDIEAEHGEARLEELRLSRANAIHAWILKNELARRVDVKPNRMTSHGTLANMRFRLPTGLPGIHPTYTANCLVPIVTPLTSTKKLASSSLGAIAYDVRTSLLAQSTPEEMERYVRWQTWRGTPVELGGGLQKTGMAVFFPANSRFTLVTDWTKFGLWDLDWSGALPTDSSSSPSEKALNSPCSAETAVDTAVLEKTMDEHRTAKDGSDSSSTITAATHADKCGMLAIIGDSHVPLHHRNGWILIGGREGACWILGNISNAERRHPRGWGRYGSGFPTDFS
;
A
#
# COMPACT_ATOMS: atom_id res chain seq x y z
N MET A 1 -17.70 -20.75 6.83
CA MET A 1 -16.49 -21.22 7.54
C MET A 1 -16.89 -21.56 8.96
N LYS A 2 -16.50 -22.72 9.52
CA LYS A 2 -16.60 -22.92 10.98
C LYS A 2 -15.68 -21.90 11.64
N ALA A 3 -16.17 -21.18 12.66
CA ALA A 3 -15.35 -20.28 13.46
C ALA A 3 -14.06 -21.02 13.86
N ILE A 4 -12.91 -20.41 13.57
CA ILE A 4 -11.62 -20.90 14.02
C ILE A 4 -11.75 -21.03 15.54
N SER A 5 -11.51 -22.21 16.10
CA SER A 5 -11.44 -22.45 17.55
C SER A 5 -10.16 -21.82 18.11
N GLU A 6 -9.98 -20.54 17.82
CA GLU A 6 -8.96 -19.69 18.37
C GLU A 6 -9.48 -19.17 19.71
N HIS A 7 -8.62 -19.16 20.72
CA HIS A 7 -9.00 -18.55 21.99
C HIS A 7 -9.14 -17.04 21.77
N VAL A 8 -10.40 -16.59 21.68
CA VAL A 8 -10.72 -15.16 21.65
C VAL A 8 -10.70 -14.68 23.10
N PRO A 9 -9.76 -13.79 23.47
CA PRO A 9 -9.73 -13.25 24.83
C PRO A 9 -11.05 -12.56 25.17
N ASN A 10 -11.41 -12.55 26.46
CA ASN A 10 -12.58 -11.82 26.94
C ASN A 10 -12.51 -10.35 26.48
N GLY A 11 -13.64 -9.78 26.07
CA GLY A 11 -13.70 -8.41 25.57
C GLY A 11 -13.28 -8.24 24.11
N PHE A 12 -13.12 -9.32 23.34
CA PHE A 12 -12.87 -9.25 21.90
C PHE A 12 -13.88 -10.07 21.09
N ILE A 13 -14.11 -9.65 19.85
CA ILE A 13 -14.76 -10.44 18.81
C ILE A 13 -13.72 -10.82 17.74
N SER A 14 -13.78 -12.04 17.23
CA SER A 14 -12.84 -12.51 16.20
C SER A 14 -13.48 -12.46 14.81
N VAL A 15 -12.75 -11.89 13.86
CA VAL A 15 -13.17 -11.72 12.47
C VAL A 15 -12.04 -12.22 11.57
N PRO A 16 -12.31 -13.05 10.55
CA PRO A 16 -11.27 -13.46 9.62
C PRO A 16 -10.73 -12.25 8.84
N CYS A 17 -9.42 -12.25 8.56
CA CYS A 17 -8.87 -11.32 7.57
C CYS A 17 -9.47 -11.64 6.17
N GLY A 18 -9.49 -10.65 5.28
CA GLY A 18 -10.07 -10.82 3.96
C GLY A 18 -9.36 -11.92 3.16
N VAL A 19 -10.14 -12.63 2.34
CA VAL A 19 -9.64 -13.80 1.59
C VAL A 19 -8.55 -13.43 0.60
N LEU A 20 -8.61 -12.21 0.05
CA LEU A 20 -7.59 -11.70 -0.85
C LEU A 20 -6.32 -11.29 -0.09
N ASP A 21 -6.46 -10.71 1.10
CA ASP A 21 -5.34 -10.33 1.96
C ASP A 21 -4.50 -11.56 2.33
N MET A 22 -5.17 -12.69 2.62
CA MET A 22 -4.51 -13.92 3.07
C MET A 22 -3.83 -14.72 1.95
N ALA A 23 -4.15 -14.40 0.69
CA ALA A 23 -3.64 -15.12 -0.47
C ALA A 23 -2.27 -14.63 -0.95
N GLY A 24 -1.93 -13.38 -0.65
CA GLY A 24 -0.68 -12.74 -1.06
C GLY A 24 0.47 -12.96 -0.07
N ASN A 25 1.70 -12.75 -0.54
CA ASN A 25 2.87 -12.63 0.35
C ASN A 25 2.92 -11.25 1.02
N GLU A 26 2.18 -10.29 0.49
CA GLU A 26 2.03 -8.93 1.00
C GLU A 26 1.49 -8.93 2.43
N LYS A 27 0.75 -9.97 2.87
CA LYS A 27 0.33 -10.11 4.27
C LYS A 27 1.48 -10.09 5.28
N ALA A 28 2.70 -10.45 4.85
CA ALA A 28 3.89 -10.42 5.68
C ALA A 28 4.54 -9.02 5.77
N ALA A 29 3.96 -7.99 5.11
CA ALA A 29 4.51 -6.65 5.10
C ALA A 29 3.89 -5.77 6.19
N ILE A 30 4.75 -4.94 6.77
CA ILE A 30 4.36 -3.77 7.56
C ILE A 30 4.66 -2.51 6.75
N VAL A 31 3.72 -1.57 6.78
CA VAL A 31 3.83 -0.28 6.09
C VAL A 31 3.84 0.82 7.12
N THR A 32 4.92 1.58 7.15
CA THR A 32 5.07 2.80 7.93
C THR A 32 5.16 3.98 6.97
N LYS A 33 4.37 5.01 7.19
CA LYS A 33 4.42 6.25 6.42
C LYS A 33 4.72 7.41 7.34
N VAL A 34 5.57 8.32 6.88
CA VAL A 34 5.93 9.56 7.54
C VAL A 34 5.49 10.71 6.62
N VAL A 35 4.69 11.62 7.15
CA VAL A 35 4.28 12.85 6.48
C VAL A 35 4.92 14.02 7.21
N LEU A 36 5.62 14.88 6.48
CA LEU A 36 6.37 16.01 7.03
C LEU A 36 5.59 17.32 6.84
N PHE A 37 5.69 18.22 7.81
CA PHE A 37 5.00 19.50 7.84
C PHE A 37 5.94 20.61 8.30
N SER A 38 5.81 21.81 7.73
CA SER A 38 6.51 23.03 8.19
C SER A 38 5.86 23.63 9.45
N ASN A 39 4.67 23.16 9.82
CA ASN A 39 3.98 23.58 11.04
C ASN A 39 4.06 22.50 12.11
N ARG A 40 3.99 22.95 13.37
CA ARG A 40 3.85 22.07 14.54
C ARG A 40 2.38 21.67 14.72
N PHE A 41 2.17 20.51 15.35
CA PHE A 41 0.83 20.00 15.65
C PHE A 41 0.39 20.25 17.08
N ASP A 42 -0.93 20.37 17.28
CA ASP A 42 -1.60 20.25 18.58
C ASP A 42 -1.75 18.78 18.97
N VAL A 43 -0.68 18.23 19.56
CA VAL A 43 -0.59 16.82 19.93
C VAL A 43 -1.70 16.39 20.91
N PRO A 44 -2.04 17.14 21.97
CA PRO A 44 -3.18 16.80 22.83
C PRO A 44 -4.51 16.68 22.08
N HIS A 45 -4.81 17.60 21.15
CA HIS A 45 -6.01 17.51 20.32
C HIS A 45 -5.98 16.27 19.41
N MET A 46 -4.84 16.04 18.74
CA MET A 46 -4.61 14.86 17.92
C MET A 46 -4.85 13.55 18.68
N GLN A 47 -4.25 13.41 19.88
CA GLN A 47 -4.40 12.20 20.68
C GLN A 47 -5.85 11.94 21.08
N ARG A 48 -6.56 12.97 21.58
CA ARG A 48 -7.97 12.82 21.97
C ARG A 48 -8.83 12.41 20.78
N THR A 49 -8.61 13.04 19.63
CA THR A 49 -9.34 12.76 18.40
C THR A 49 -9.04 11.37 17.85
N TYR A 50 -7.79 10.90 18.00
CA TYR A 50 -7.42 9.53 17.62
C TYR A 50 -8.22 8.50 18.44
N TYR A 51 -8.41 8.73 19.75
CA TYR A 51 -9.24 7.84 20.56
C TYR A 51 -10.74 7.97 20.23
N GLN A 52 -11.22 9.13 19.76
CA GLN A 52 -12.57 9.24 19.20
C GLN A 52 -12.72 8.40 17.92
N LEU A 53 -11.70 8.44 17.04
CA LEU A 53 -11.66 7.60 15.84
C LEU A 53 -11.72 6.11 16.22
N LEU A 54 -10.94 5.66 17.21
CA LEU A 54 -10.99 4.27 17.64
C LEU A 54 -12.37 3.85 18.16
N ARG A 55 -13.10 4.74 18.85
CA ARG A 55 -14.48 4.47 19.30
C ARG A 55 -15.44 4.35 18.13
N ALA A 56 -15.29 5.19 17.11
CA ALA A 56 -16.11 5.12 15.91
C ALA A 56 -15.77 3.88 15.05
N TRP A 57 -14.47 3.56 14.95
CA TRP A 57 -13.91 2.51 14.10
C TRP A 57 -13.05 1.53 14.94
N PRO A 58 -13.67 0.70 15.81
CA PRO A 58 -12.95 -0.16 16.76
C PRO A 58 -12.05 -1.20 16.09
N PHE A 59 -12.27 -1.51 14.81
CA PHE A 59 -11.36 -2.34 14.02
C PHE A 59 -9.92 -1.80 13.99
N LEU A 60 -9.72 -0.47 14.03
CA LEU A 60 -8.37 0.12 14.03
C LEU A 60 -7.57 -0.25 15.29
N ALA A 61 -8.28 -0.48 16.40
CA ALA A 61 -7.73 -0.99 17.65
C ALA A 61 -7.65 -2.53 17.69
N ALA A 62 -7.97 -3.23 16.60
CA ALA A 62 -7.96 -4.69 16.60
C ALA A 62 -6.54 -5.24 16.75
N ARG A 63 -6.45 -6.49 17.21
CA ARG A 63 -5.20 -7.24 17.35
C ARG A 63 -5.13 -8.35 16.32
N LEU A 64 -4.04 -8.41 15.58
CA LEU A 64 -3.86 -9.46 14.58
C LEU A 64 -3.49 -10.79 15.27
N ARG A 65 -4.01 -11.89 14.71
CA ARG A 65 -3.81 -13.24 15.24
C ARG A 65 -3.57 -14.26 14.15
N LYS A 66 -2.68 -15.22 14.43
CA LYS A 66 -2.43 -16.35 13.53
C LYS A 66 -3.34 -17.50 13.91
N GLY A 67 -3.95 -18.13 12.92
CA GLY A 67 -4.60 -19.41 13.12
C GLY A 67 -3.65 -20.46 13.73
N THR A 68 -4.23 -21.52 14.27
CA THR A 68 -3.49 -22.62 14.91
C THR A 68 -3.50 -23.88 14.05
N GLY A 69 -2.54 -24.78 14.30
CA GLY A 69 -2.48 -26.09 13.63
C GLY A 69 -2.42 -26.01 12.10
N ASP A 70 -3.34 -26.71 11.43
CA ASP A 70 -3.45 -26.76 9.96
C ASP A 70 -3.95 -25.43 9.35
N MET A 71 -4.41 -24.48 10.16
CA MET A 71 -4.99 -23.19 9.75
C MET A 71 -4.06 -22.00 10.00
N ARG A 72 -2.77 -22.22 10.27
CA ARG A 72 -1.76 -21.18 10.57
C ARG A 72 -1.67 -20.05 9.55
N GLU A 73 -2.05 -20.32 8.32
CA GLU A 73 -2.01 -19.37 7.22
C GLU A 73 -3.24 -18.47 7.11
N LEU A 74 -4.30 -18.79 7.85
CA LEU A 74 -5.52 -17.99 7.94
C LEU A 74 -5.45 -17.15 9.20
N TRP A 75 -5.39 -15.83 9.01
CA TRP A 75 -5.30 -14.89 10.13
C TRP A 75 -6.67 -14.33 10.46
N SER A 76 -6.82 -13.93 11.71
CA SER A 76 -7.99 -13.23 12.21
C SER A 76 -7.56 -11.90 12.84
N VAL A 77 -8.50 -10.98 12.94
CA VAL A 77 -8.37 -9.79 13.77
C VAL A 77 -9.32 -9.93 14.96
N HIS A 78 -8.81 -9.62 16.14
CA HIS A 78 -9.60 -9.56 17.36
C HIS A 78 -9.95 -8.09 17.61
N ILE A 79 -11.22 -7.73 17.39
CA ILE A 79 -11.74 -6.38 17.54
C ILE A 79 -12.24 -6.22 18.99
N PRO A 80 -11.81 -5.19 19.74
CA PRO A 80 -12.27 -5.00 21.11
C PRO A 80 -13.76 -4.65 21.15
N THR A 81 -14.46 -5.12 22.19
CA THR A 81 -15.78 -4.58 22.56
C THR A 81 -15.63 -3.13 23.05
N PRO A 82 -16.71 -2.34 23.13
CA PRO A 82 -16.63 -0.98 23.64
C PRO A 82 -15.96 -0.88 25.02
N GLU A 83 -16.26 -1.80 25.94
CA GLU A 83 -15.67 -1.80 27.28
C GLU A 83 -14.17 -2.11 27.24
N MET A 84 -13.77 -3.14 26.49
CA MET A 84 -12.37 -3.48 26.30
C MET A 84 -11.59 -2.36 25.60
N LEU A 85 -12.22 -1.64 24.68
CA LEU A 85 -11.59 -0.51 24.01
C LEU A 85 -11.25 0.60 25.00
N GLU A 86 -12.16 0.93 25.94
CA GLU A 86 -11.86 1.91 26.98
C GLU A 86 -10.71 1.45 27.89
N ASP A 87 -10.67 0.16 28.26
CA ASP A 87 -9.54 -0.41 29.01
C ASP A 87 -8.21 -0.26 28.25
N LEU A 88 -8.22 -0.54 26.94
CA LEU A 88 -7.04 -0.37 26.08
C LEU A 88 -6.62 1.10 25.96
N ILE A 89 -7.57 2.04 25.87
CA ILE A 89 -7.28 3.48 25.83
C ILE A 89 -6.68 3.95 27.15
N LEU A 90 -7.24 3.53 28.29
CA LEU A 90 -6.70 3.84 29.62
C LEU A 90 -5.29 3.26 29.81
N ALA A 91 -5.03 2.09 29.25
CA ALA A 91 -3.72 1.45 29.26
C ALA A 91 -2.71 2.07 28.28
N ASP A 92 -3.14 2.89 27.31
CA ASP A 92 -2.27 3.51 26.31
C ASP A 92 -1.54 4.75 26.85
N SER A 93 -0.70 4.53 27.87
CA SER A 93 0.09 5.56 28.52
C SER A 93 1.59 5.29 28.42
N PRO A 94 2.45 6.34 28.35
CA PRO A 94 3.90 6.18 28.33
C PRO A 94 4.45 5.27 29.43
N ALA A 95 3.91 5.38 30.65
CA ALA A 95 4.33 4.54 31.77
C ALA A 95 4.19 3.03 31.49
N ASN A 96 3.21 2.63 30.68
CA ASN A 96 2.95 1.21 30.42
C ASN A 96 3.86 0.62 29.35
N TYR A 97 4.22 1.39 28.31
CA TYR A 97 5.06 0.88 27.22
C TYR A 97 6.55 1.25 27.30
N THR A 98 6.94 2.18 28.17
CA THR A 98 8.37 2.46 28.41
C THR A 98 9.07 1.32 29.15
N PHE A 99 8.39 0.64 30.07
CA PHE A 99 8.99 -0.45 30.88
C PHE A 99 8.63 -1.86 30.39
N SER A 100 7.64 -1.97 29.51
CA SER A 100 7.20 -3.25 28.96
C SER A 100 7.81 -3.50 27.59
N LYS A 101 8.47 -4.65 27.42
CA LYS A 101 8.90 -5.12 26.09
C LYS A 101 7.72 -5.59 25.22
N LEU A 102 6.57 -5.84 25.84
CA LEU A 102 5.39 -6.37 25.15
C LEU A 102 4.41 -5.27 24.77
N ALA A 103 4.24 -4.24 25.60
CA ALA A 103 3.30 -3.18 25.28
C ALA A 103 3.76 -2.35 24.07
N THR A 104 2.79 -1.91 23.29
CA THR A 104 2.97 -1.06 22.11
C THR A 104 1.99 0.10 22.22
N PRO A 105 2.44 1.35 21.97
CA PRO A 105 1.53 2.47 21.95
C PRO A 105 0.56 2.36 20.76
N MET A 106 -0.71 2.68 20.99
CA MET A 106 -1.66 2.95 19.92
C MET A 106 -1.43 4.37 19.39
N PHE A 107 -1.29 5.33 20.30
CA PHE A 107 -0.82 6.68 20.02
C PHE A 107 0.45 7.00 20.81
N SER A 108 1.44 7.62 20.17
CA SER A 108 2.61 8.14 20.87
C SER A 108 3.06 9.46 20.27
N HIS A 109 3.85 10.22 21.03
CA HIS A 109 4.43 11.46 20.52
C HIS A 109 5.81 11.73 21.10
N CYS A 110 6.54 12.62 20.45
CA CYS A 110 7.80 13.17 20.93
C CYS A 110 7.82 14.68 20.64
N ASP A 111 8.32 15.48 21.58
CA ASP A 111 8.45 16.92 21.41
C ASP A 111 9.93 17.33 21.51
N ARG A 112 10.51 17.73 20.38
CA ARG A 112 11.91 18.09 20.18
C ARG A 112 12.04 19.58 19.88
N ARG A 113 11.50 20.41 20.76
CA ARG A 113 11.46 21.88 20.59
C ARG A 113 12.82 22.55 20.40
N SER A 114 13.89 21.90 20.83
CA SER A 114 15.25 22.41 20.72
C SER A 114 15.98 21.97 19.44
N GLU A 115 15.35 21.16 18.60
CA GLU A 115 15.98 20.56 17.42
C GLU A 115 15.22 20.95 16.14
N SER A 116 15.97 21.21 15.07
CA SER A 116 15.40 21.46 13.75
C SER A 116 15.10 20.14 13.04
N MET A 117 13.92 20.05 12.44
CA MET A 117 13.56 18.96 11.53
C MET A 117 14.53 18.90 10.34
N TYR A 118 15.01 20.06 9.89
CA TYR A 118 15.92 20.19 8.75
C TYR A 118 17.34 19.70 9.07
N ASP A 119 17.74 19.66 10.33
CA ASP A 119 19.03 19.08 10.73
C ASP A 119 18.97 17.55 10.71
N VAL A 120 17.81 16.97 11.07
CA VAL A 120 17.57 15.53 11.06
C VAL A 120 17.33 15.00 9.64
N LEU A 121 16.49 15.69 8.86
CA LEU A 121 16.18 15.37 7.48
C LEU A 121 16.41 16.61 6.59
N PRO A 122 17.66 16.86 6.16
CA PRO A 122 18.01 18.02 5.32
C PRO A 122 17.18 18.16 4.05
N PHE A 123 16.65 17.05 3.52
CA PHE A 123 15.81 17.11 2.34
C PHE A 123 14.49 17.88 2.56
N ALA A 124 13.97 17.94 3.79
CA ALA A 124 12.73 18.63 4.11
C ALA A 124 12.84 20.13 3.80
N ARG A 125 14.05 20.72 3.90
CA ARG A 125 14.32 22.12 3.54
C ARG A 125 14.09 22.39 2.06
N PHE A 126 14.38 21.42 1.20
CA PHE A 126 14.11 21.53 -0.23
C PHE A 126 12.64 21.29 -0.55
N ALA A 127 11.97 20.42 0.22
CA ALA A 127 10.55 20.16 0.06
C ALA A 127 9.70 21.38 0.48
N GLU A 128 10.15 22.14 1.48
CA GLU A 128 9.54 23.42 1.88
C GLU A 128 9.65 24.51 0.81
N ASN A 129 10.78 24.55 0.11
CA ASN A 129 10.98 25.54 -0.95
C ASN A 129 11.40 24.86 -2.27
N PRO A 130 10.45 24.25 -3.01
CA PRO A 130 10.71 23.59 -4.28
C PRO A 130 11.28 24.54 -5.33
N SER A 131 11.09 25.86 -5.21
CA SER A 131 11.67 26.84 -6.15
C SER A 131 13.20 26.87 -6.12
N LYS A 132 13.80 26.39 -5.02
CA LYS A 132 15.26 26.18 -4.90
C LYS A 132 15.75 24.92 -5.62
N LEU A 133 14.85 24.03 -6.03
CA LEU A 133 15.16 22.89 -6.87
C LEU A 133 15.15 23.31 -8.34
N SER A 134 15.87 22.56 -9.19
CA SER A 134 15.77 22.77 -10.62
C SER A 134 14.32 22.60 -11.07
N GLN A 135 13.81 23.57 -11.83
CA GLN A 135 12.47 23.51 -12.42
C GLN A 135 12.46 22.81 -13.79
N GLU A 136 13.65 22.57 -14.35
CA GLU A 136 13.84 21.93 -15.64
C GLU A 136 14.27 20.48 -15.50
N ASP A 137 15.14 20.18 -14.52
CA ASP A 137 15.75 18.86 -14.36
C ASP A 137 15.33 18.17 -13.05
N PRO A 138 15.12 16.84 -13.08
CA PRO A 138 14.93 16.05 -11.88
C PRO A 138 16.07 16.22 -10.87
N THR A 139 15.72 16.31 -9.59
CA THR A 139 16.71 16.39 -8.50
C THR A 139 16.65 15.13 -7.64
N ILE A 140 17.81 14.48 -7.45
CA ILE A 140 17.93 13.24 -6.66
C ILE A 140 18.57 13.54 -5.31
N THR A 141 17.85 13.27 -4.23
CA THR A 141 18.35 13.36 -2.85
C THR A 141 18.33 11.99 -2.14
N THR A 142 19.20 11.82 -1.15
CA THR A 142 19.26 10.62 -0.32
C THR A 142 18.53 10.84 0.98
N ILE A 143 17.76 9.84 1.41
CA ILE A 143 17.13 9.82 2.72
C ILE A 143 17.96 8.92 3.63
N ASP A 144 18.41 9.46 4.76
CA ASP A 144 18.91 8.61 5.83
C ASP A 144 17.73 7.87 6.47
N ARG A 145 17.58 6.59 6.09
CA ARG A 145 16.52 5.73 6.61
C ARG A 145 16.64 5.54 8.13
N VAL A 146 17.85 5.53 8.69
CA VAL A 146 18.06 5.31 10.12
C VAL A 146 17.59 6.53 10.89
N ALA A 147 17.99 7.74 10.48
CA ALA A 147 17.49 8.98 11.06
C ALA A 147 15.96 9.09 10.90
N MET A 148 15.44 8.90 9.68
CA MET A 148 14.00 8.92 9.42
C MET A 148 13.21 7.98 10.36
N LEU A 149 13.64 6.73 10.51
CA LEU A 149 12.95 5.79 11.41
C LEU A 149 13.19 6.13 12.89
N GLY A 150 14.40 6.52 13.27
CA GLY A 150 14.74 6.81 14.66
C GLY A 150 14.02 8.04 15.21
N ASP A 151 13.82 9.05 14.37
CA ASP A 151 13.40 10.38 14.80
C ASP A 151 11.92 10.68 14.51
N PHE A 152 11.31 10.00 13.53
CA PHE A 152 9.92 10.23 13.11
C PHE A 152 8.98 9.05 13.42
N THR A 153 9.49 7.93 13.93
CA THR A 153 8.64 6.79 14.31
C THR A 153 8.75 6.52 15.80
N SER A 154 7.74 5.87 16.35
CA SER A 154 7.74 5.54 17.77
C SER A 154 8.93 4.65 18.12
N PRO A 155 9.74 4.99 19.15
CA PRO A 155 10.83 4.11 19.60
C PRO A 155 10.31 2.76 20.13
N HIS A 156 9.03 2.73 20.52
CA HIS A 156 8.29 1.54 20.97
C HIS A 156 7.40 0.95 19.85
N GLY A 157 7.46 1.51 18.65
CA GLY A 157 6.71 1.05 17.49
C GLY A 157 7.14 -0.34 17.02
N LEU A 158 6.38 -0.87 16.06
CA LEU A 158 6.62 -2.16 15.44
C LEU A 158 7.63 -2.02 14.30
N LYS A 159 8.54 -2.99 14.17
CA LYS A 159 9.56 -2.99 13.08
C LYS A 159 9.36 -4.14 12.10
N ALA A 160 8.62 -5.17 12.50
CA ALA A 160 8.35 -6.35 11.70
C ALA A 160 6.92 -6.86 11.91
N MET A 161 6.43 -7.63 10.94
CA MET A 161 5.07 -8.19 10.96
C MET A 161 4.87 -9.16 12.12
N GLU A 162 5.91 -9.90 12.49
CA GLU A 162 5.90 -10.87 13.58
C GLU A 162 5.56 -10.22 14.92
N GLU A 163 5.92 -8.95 15.10
CA GLU A 163 5.69 -8.23 16.35
C GLU A 163 4.20 -8.01 16.63
N TYR A 164 3.33 -7.88 15.60
CA TYR A 164 1.88 -7.77 15.81
C TYR A 164 1.31 -8.94 16.62
N PHE A 165 1.84 -10.15 16.38
CA PHE A 165 1.36 -11.37 17.02
C PHE A 165 1.92 -11.57 18.43
N VAL A 166 3.11 -11.03 18.72
CA VAL A 166 3.81 -11.22 20.00
C VAL A 166 3.48 -10.09 20.98
N ARG A 167 3.44 -8.85 20.49
CA ARG A 167 3.27 -7.63 21.28
C ARG A 167 1.81 -7.19 21.38
N GLU A 168 0.91 -7.95 20.76
CA GLU A 168 -0.53 -7.66 20.71
C GLU A 168 -0.79 -6.20 20.38
N ALA A 169 -0.23 -5.72 19.27
CA ALA A 169 -0.35 -4.34 18.87
C ALA A 169 -1.65 -4.06 18.11
N ALA A 170 -2.15 -2.83 18.25
CA ALA A 170 -3.23 -2.31 17.41
C ALA A 170 -2.82 -2.30 15.94
N ILE A 171 -3.72 -2.67 15.03
CA ILE A 171 -3.43 -2.70 13.59
C ILE A 171 -3.25 -1.32 12.96
N PHE A 172 -3.65 -0.23 13.63
CA PHE A 172 -3.40 1.14 13.16
C PHE A 172 -2.81 1.97 14.29
N THR A 173 -1.50 2.23 14.23
CA THR A 173 -0.79 3.03 15.25
C THR A 173 -0.34 4.38 14.69
N VAL A 174 -0.31 5.39 15.56
CA VAL A 174 0.08 6.77 15.22
C VAL A 174 1.25 7.23 16.08
N HIS A 175 2.18 7.95 15.46
CA HIS A 175 3.25 8.66 16.14
C HIS A 175 3.35 10.11 15.62
N VAL A 176 3.50 11.06 16.52
CA VAL A 176 3.69 12.47 16.17
C VAL A 176 5.00 13.00 16.75
N THR A 177 5.88 13.56 15.90
CA THR A 177 7.09 14.24 16.35
C THR A 177 6.98 15.73 16.05
N ASN A 178 7.01 16.58 17.07
CA ASN A 178 7.13 18.03 16.88
C ASN A 178 8.60 18.47 16.98
N PHE A 179 9.06 19.27 16.03
CA PHE A 179 10.38 19.92 15.99
C PHE A 179 10.24 21.44 16.17
N ALA A 180 11.35 22.15 16.38
CA ALA A 180 11.34 23.62 16.51
C ALA A 180 10.63 24.32 15.33
N ASP A 181 10.77 23.76 14.13
CA ASP A 181 10.44 24.36 12.83
C ASP A 181 9.56 23.45 11.95
N GLY A 182 8.88 22.46 12.54
CA GLY A 182 8.00 21.58 11.81
C GLY A 182 7.51 20.38 12.61
N ALA A 183 6.90 19.43 11.92
CA ALA A 183 6.43 18.20 12.52
C ALA A 183 6.46 17.01 11.56
N GLY A 184 6.48 15.82 12.15
CA GLY A 184 6.24 14.55 11.49
C GLY A 184 4.99 13.88 12.01
N PHE A 185 4.10 13.47 11.10
CA PHE A 185 3.03 12.55 11.39
C PHE A 185 3.36 11.18 10.81
N THR A 186 3.31 10.15 11.64
CA THR A 186 3.60 8.77 11.23
C THR A 186 2.44 7.86 11.56
N PHE A 187 2.08 7.00 10.62
CA PHE A 187 1.20 5.86 10.89
C PHE A 187 1.84 4.54 10.47
N THR A 188 1.52 3.47 11.18
CA THR A 188 1.99 2.11 10.88
C THR A 188 0.82 1.13 10.85
N VAL A 189 0.76 0.35 9.76
CA VAL A 189 -0.30 -0.62 9.49
C VAL A 189 0.26 -1.95 8.96
N PRO A 190 -0.37 -3.10 9.28
CA PRO A 190 -0.06 -4.35 8.62
C PRO A 190 -0.74 -4.35 7.25
N HIS A 191 0.01 -4.70 6.22
CA HIS A 191 -0.53 -4.75 4.86
C HIS A 191 -1.58 -5.87 4.70
N ALA A 192 -1.68 -6.79 5.66
CA ALA A 192 -2.75 -7.79 5.76
C ALA A 192 -4.14 -7.19 6.05
N CYS A 193 -4.23 -5.93 6.50
CA CYS A 193 -5.50 -5.26 6.82
C CYS A 193 -5.70 -3.95 6.06
N PHE A 194 -4.66 -3.49 5.35
CA PHE A 194 -4.64 -2.19 4.68
C PHE A 194 -3.94 -2.28 3.33
N ASP A 195 -4.53 -1.63 2.33
CA ASP A 195 -3.79 -1.09 1.20
C ASP A 195 -3.68 0.44 1.27
N GLY A 196 -3.09 1.08 0.25
CA GLY A 196 -2.91 2.54 0.23
C GLY A 196 -4.22 3.33 0.27
N ALA A 197 -5.28 2.84 -0.39
CA ALA A 197 -6.58 3.50 -0.38
C ALA A 197 -7.29 3.31 0.96
N GLY A 198 -7.18 2.12 1.54
CA GLY A 198 -7.73 1.84 2.86
C GLY A 198 -7.06 2.62 3.98
N ALA A 199 -5.72 2.76 3.92
CA ALA A 199 -4.99 3.62 4.84
C ALA A 199 -5.44 5.09 4.69
N LYS A 200 -5.67 5.57 3.46
CA LYS A 200 -6.25 6.90 3.25
C LYS A 200 -7.64 7.03 3.87
N ALA A 201 -8.53 6.05 3.70
CA ALA A 201 -9.88 6.13 4.27
C ALA A 201 -9.85 6.30 5.81
N ALA A 202 -8.92 5.61 6.49
CA ALA A 202 -8.71 5.80 7.92
C ALA A 202 -8.16 7.20 8.26
N LEU A 203 -7.25 7.75 7.44
CA LEU A 203 -6.75 9.12 7.61
C LEU A 203 -7.81 10.17 7.34
N ASP A 204 -8.63 10.02 6.29
CA ASP A 204 -9.75 10.93 5.98
C ASP A 204 -10.70 11.02 7.17
N ALA A 205 -11.09 9.87 7.74
CA ALA A 205 -11.92 9.83 8.93
C ALA A 205 -11.25 10.53 10.12
N TYR A 206 -9.97 10.24 10.37
CA TYR A 206 -9.23 10.88 11.45
C TYR A 206 -9.16 12.41 11.31
N LEU A 207 -8.84 12.89 10.11
CA LEU A 207 -8.69 14.31 9.81
C LEU A 207 -10.03 15.05 9.84
N SER A 208 -11.12 14.39 9.43
CA SER A 208 -12.47 14.97 9.54
C SER A 208 -12.86 15.17 11.00
N LEU A 209 -12.60 14.18 11.87
CA LEU A 209 -12.82 14.36 13.31
C LEU A 209 -11.95 15.47 13.90
N LEU A 210 -10.73 15.69 13.40
CA LEU A 210 -9.87 16.79 13.87
C LEU A 210 -10.45 18.18 13.56
N ARG A 211 -11.31 18.27 12.54
CA ARG A 211 -12.06 19.47 12.16
C ARG A 211 -13.47 19.50 12.73
N ASP A 212 -13.79 18.61 13.67
CA ASP A 212 -15.13 18.41 14.23
C ASP A 212 -16.21 18.10 13.15
N GLU A 213 -15.79 17.48 12.04
CA GLU A 213 -16.68 17.05 10.96
C GLU A 213 -17.18 15.62 11.20
N PRO A 214 -18.41 15.29 10.76
CA PRO A 214 -18.91 13.92 10.83
C PRO A 214 -18.08 13.00 9.92
N ILE A 215 -17.93 11.74 10.33
CA ILE A 215 -17.27 10.71 9.54
C ILE A 215 -18.25 9.68 9.01
N GLU A 216 -17.90 9.13 7.84
CA GLU A 216 -18.58 7.98 7.29
C GLU A 216 -18.44 6.76 8.22
N PRO A 217 -19.51 5.97 8.39
CA PRO A 217 -19.43 4.71 9.12
C PRO A 217 -18.42 3.76 8.50
N MET A 218 -17.76 2.99 9.36
CA MET A 218 -16.90 1.90 8.93
C MET A 218 -17.70 0.85 8.15
N ALA A 219 -17.04 0.18 7.20
CA ALA A 219 -17.60 -1.01 6.56
C ALA A 219 -18.05 -2.01 7.65
N PRO A 220 -19.15 -2.74 7.45
CA PRO A 220 -19.64 -3.68 8.44
C PRO A 220 -18.56 -4.66 8.90
N ILE A 221 -18.53 -4.98 10.19
CA ILE A 221 -17.54 -5.89 10.75
C ILE A 221 -17.61 -7.25 10.03
N GLY A 222 -16.46 -7.69 9.49
CA GLY A 222 -16.37 -8.93 8.70
C GLY A 222 -16.82 -8.79 7.24
N TYR A 223 -17.09 -7.58 6.77
CA TYR A 223 -17.31 -7.31 5.36
C TYR A 223 -16.05 -7.62 4.54
N ASP A 224 -16.18 -8.56 3.61
CA ASP A 224 -15.17 -8.91 2.62
C ASP A 224 -15.86 -9.06 1.25
N PRO A 225 -15.65 -8.11 0.31
CA PRO A 225 -16.29 -8.15 -1.00
C PRO A 225 -15.81 -9.33 -1.85
N PHE A 226 -14.65 -9.91 -1.53
CA PHE A 226 -14.02 -10.96 -2.31
C PHE A 226 -14.38 -12.37 -1.83
N LEU A 227 -15.02 -12.51 -0.67
CA LEU A 227 -15.44 -13.80 -0.12
C LEU A 227 -16.30 -14.62 -1.09
N ARG A 228 -17.09 -13.95 -1.95
CA ARG A 228 -17.91 -14.60 -2.98
C ARG A 228 -17.12 -15.33 -4.06
N PHE A 229 -15.84 -14.98 -4.24
CA PHE A 229 -14.94 -15.59 -5.21
C PHE A 229 -14.12 -16.73 -4.60
N ALA A 230 -14.12 -16.84 -3.27
CA ALA A 230 -13.43 -17.91 -2.56
C ALA A 230 -13.98 -19.28 -2.97
N PRO A 231 -13.13 -20.33 -3.01
CA PRO A 231 -13.58 -21.66 -3.38
C PRO A 231 -14.61 -22.17 -2.37
N LYS A 232 -15.60 -22.92 -2.87
CA LYS A 232 -16.56 -23.63 -2.04
C LYS A 232 -16.05 -25.06 -1.80
N PRO A 233 -16.23 -25.63 -0.60
CA PRO A 233 -15.98 -27.05 -0.39
C PRO A 233 -16.85 -27.85 -1.37
N VAL A 234 -16.25 -28.79 -2.09
CA VAL A 234 -17.02 -29.77 -2.85
C VAL A 234 -17.68 -30.67 -1.82
N VAL A 235 -18.96 -30.42 -1.53
CA VAL A 235 -19.78 -31.37 -0.79
C VAL A 235 -19.84 -32.60 -1.69
N SER A 236 -19.12 -33.66 -1.34
CA SER A 236 -19.33 -34.94 -2.03
C SER A 236 -20.80 -35.26 -1.83
N GLU A 237 -21.58 -35.30 -2.92
CA GLU A 237 -22.89 -35.94 -2.88
C GLU A 237 -22.67 -37.30 -2.25
N ALA A 238 -23.20 -37.46 -1.04
CA ALA A 238 -23.09 -38.71 -0.32
C ALA A 238 -23.69 -39.77 -1.24
N THR A 239 -22.86 -40.73 -1.66
CA THR A 239 -23.34 -41.94 -2.33
C THR A 239 -24.53 -42.46 -1.51
N PRO A 240 -25.71 -42.68 -2.11
CA PRO A 240 -26.86 -43.16 -1.36
C PRO A 240 -26.44 -44.42 -0.61
N THR A 241 -26.64 -44.39 0.71
CA THR A 241 -26.31 -45.49 1.61
C THR A 241 -26.95 -46.77 1.05
N PRO A 242 -26.20 -47.85 0.77
CA PRO A 242 -26.83 -49.12 0.42
C PRO A 242 -27.72 -49.53 1.58
N ALA A 243 -28.98 -49.84 1.26
CA ALA A 243 -29.96 -50.28 2.23
C ALA A 243 -29.41 -51.42 3.11
N SER A 244 -29.66 -51.27 4.41
CA SER A 244 -29.68 -52.29 5.46
C SER A 244 -29.27 -53.72 5.06
N LEU A 245 -28.10 -54.16 5.53
CA LEU A 245 -27.82 -55.57 5.76
C LEU A 245 -27.75 -55.84 7.28
N PRO A 246 -28.21 -57.01 7.74
CA PRO A 246 -28.50 -57.27 9.14
C PRO A 246 -27.23 -57.34 10.00
N THR A 247 -27.40 -56.85 11.23
CA THR A 247 -26.46 -56.91 12.34
C THR A 247 -26.01 -58.35 12.63
N TYR A 248 -24.72 -58.62 12.38
CA TYR A 248 -24.01 -59.73 13.00
C TYR A 248 -23.03 -59.15 14.03
N SER A 249 -23.24 -59.52 15.29
CA SER A 249 -22.40 -59.17 16.43
C SER A 249 -21.10 -59.98 16.39
N ASP A 250 -19.98 -59.34 16.09
CA ASP A 250 -18.66 -59.92 16.36
C ASP A 250 -17.68 -58.83 16.84
N GLU A 251 -17.57 -58.74 18.17
CA GLU A 251 -16.85 -57.70 18.91
C GLU A 251 -15.31 -57.88 18.95
N LYS A 252 -14.73 -58.77 18.15
CA LYS A 252 -13.29 -59.12 18.28
C LYS A 252 -12.34 -58.72 17.14
N TYR A 253 -12.77 -57.95 16.15
CA TYR A 253 -11.91 -57.63 14.98
C TYR A 253 -11.65 -56.15 14.68
N GLN A 254 -11.95 -55.20 15.58
CA GLN A 254 -11.80 -53.75 15.31
C GLN A 254 -10.59 -53.03 15.91
N ARG A 255 -9.54 -53.74 16.39
CA ARG A 255 -8.35 -53.07 16.99
C ARG A 255 -7.08 -52.99 16.14
N SER A 256 -7.08 -53.36 14.85
CA SER A 256 -5.86 -53.32 14.01
C SER A 256 -5.90 -52.39 12.78
N ARG A 257 -6.85 -51.45 12.68
CA ARG A 257 -6.81 -50.41 11.64
C ARG A 257 -5.73 -49.36 12.00
N THR A 258 -4.50 -49.70 11.63
CA THR A 258 -3.28 -48.89 11.80
C THR A 258 -3.49 -47.44 11.33
N SER A 259 -2.79 -46.50 11.98
CA SER A 259 -2.74 -45.07 11.64
C SER A 259 -2.42 -44.78 10.15
N ARG A 260 -1.86 -45.76 9.44
CA ARG A 260 -1.59 -45.74 8.00
C ARG A 260 -2.85 -45.78 7.14
N GLY A 261 -3.90 -46.50 7.55
CA GLY A 261 -5.18 -46.57 6.84
C GLY A 261 -5.92 -45.24 6.81
N ARG A 262 -6.01 -44.57 7.97
CA ARG A 262 -6.60 -43.23 8.10
C ARG A 262 -5.89 -42.17 7.25
N LYS A 263 -4.56 -42.22 7.14
CA LYS A 263 -3.81 -41.29 6.25
C LYS A 263 -4.12 -41.53 4.77
N LYS A 264 -4.33 -42.78 4.35
CA LYS A 264 -4.60 -43.12 2.94
C LYS A 264 -6.03 -42.79 2.53
N GLU A 265 -7.01 -43.09 3.39
CA GLU A 265 -8.42 -42.71 3.20
C GLU A 265 -8.60 -41.18 3.21
N ARG A 266 -7.91 -40.46 4.12
CA ARG A 266 -7.93 -38.99 4.16
C ARG A 266 -7.29 -38.37 2.91
N LYS A 267 -6.20 -38.95 2.38
CA LYS A 267 -5.62 -38.52 1.09
C LYS A 267 -6.54 -38.79 -0.11
N ALA A 268 -7.30 -39.88 -0.10
CA ALA A 268 -8.25 -40.20 -1.17
C ALA A 268 -9.46 -39.26 -1.15
N ALA A 269 -10.02 -38.98 0.04
CA ALA A 269 -11.13 -38.03 0.20
C ALA A 269 -10.73 -36.59 -0.17
N VAL A 270 -9.52 -36.15 0.22
CA VAL A 270 -8.96 -34.84 -0.14
C VAL A 270 -8.71 -34.72 -1.65
N LYS A 271 -8.43 -35.83 -2.35
CA LYS A 271 -8.27 -35.84 -3.81
C LYS A 271 -9.62 -35.73 -4.54
N ALA A 272 -10.71 -36.20 -3.93
CA ALA A 272 -12.06 -36.13 -4.49
C ALA A 272 -12.79 -34.80 -4.20
N SER A 273 -12.37 -34.04 -3.18
CA SER A 273 -13.06 -32.82 -2.71
C SER A 273 -12.44 -31.49 -3.17
N ALA A 274 -11.40 -31.51 -3.99
CA ALA A 274 -10.75 -30.28 -4.45
C ALA A 274 -11.65 -29.59 -5.50
N SER A 275 -11.99 -28.32 -5.27
CA SER A 275 -12.65 -27.52 -6.31
C SER A 275 -11.76 -27.46 -7.56
N ILE A 276 -12.39 -27.31 -8.73
CA ILE A 276 -11.68 -27.17 -10.01
C ILE A 276 -10.73 -25.96 -9.87
N GLU A 277 -9.43 -26.19 -10.08
CA GLU A 277 -8.41 -25.14 -10.04
C GLU A 277 -8.79 -24.03 -11.03
N PRO A 278 -8.98 -22.78 -10.55
CA PRO A 278 -9.28 -21.67 -11.44
C PRO A 278 -8.16 -21.44 -12.44
N PRO A 279 -8.46 -20.98 -13.66
CA PRO A 279 -7.43 -20.69 -14.65
C PRO A 279 -6.47 -19.64 -14.09
N GLN A 280 -5.18 -19.95 -14.16
CA GLN A 280 -4.12 -19.05 -13.73
C GLN A 280 -4.16 -17.75 -14.58
N PRO A 281 -4.04 -16.57 -13.96
CA PRO A 281 -3.93 -15.31 -14.68
C PRO A 281 -2.72 -15.33 -15.61
N ALA A 282 -2.81 -14.58 -16.71
CA ALA A 282 -1.70 -14.46 -17.64
C ALA A 282 -0.44 -13.93 -16.92
N GLN A 283 0.76 -14.30 -17.41
CA GLN A 283 2.07 -13.93 -16.86
C GLN A 283 2.42 -14.46 -15.45
N TRP A 284 1.43 -14.83 -14.63
CA TRP A 284 1.64 -15.52 -13.37
C TRP A 284 2.15 -16.93 -13.62
N GLN A 285 2.94 -17.45 -12.68
CA GLN A 285 3.41 -18.84 -12.66
C GLN A 285 3.71 -19.29 -11.24
N ILE A 286 3.48 -20.57 -10.97
CA ILE A 286 3.85 -21.22 -9.72
C ILE A 286 5.24 -21.84 -9.91
N LEU A 287 6.21 -21.41 -9.09
CA LEU A 287 7.57 -21.95 -9.18
C LEU A 287 7.63 -23.38 -8.65
N SER A 288 8.23 -24.26 -9.44
CA SER A 288 8.70 -25.56 -8.96
C SER A 288 9.83 -25.39 -7.95
N ILE A 289 10.16 -26.44 -7.19
CA ILE A 289 11.30 -26.41 -6.24
C ILE A 289 12.61 -26.05 -6.96
N LEU A 290 12.83 -26.58 -8.16
CA LEU A 290 14.02 -26.24 -8.96
C LEU A 290 14.03 -24.76 -9.36
N ASN A 291 12.90 -24.23 -9.83
CA ASN A 291 12.79 -22.81 -10.16
C ASN A 291 12.93 -21.92 -8.92
N LEU A 292 12.45 -22.36 -7.75
CA LEU A 292 12.66 -21.65 -6.50
C LEU A 292 14.16 -21.59 -6.14
N LEU A 293 14.90 -22.68 -6.30
CA LEU A 293 16.35 -22.70 -6.10
C LEU A 293 17.08 -21.78 -7.08
N VAL A 294 16.66 -21.76 -8.35
CA VAL A 294 17.20 -20.82 -9.36
C VAL A 294 16.94 -19.38 -8.95
N LEU A 295 15.73 -19.06 -8.49
CA LEU A 295 15.40 -17.73 -8.01
C LEU A 295 16.25 -17.35 -6.79
N CYS A 296 16.37 -18.23 -5.80
CA CYS A 296 17.22 -18.02 -4.63
C CYS A 296 18.67 -17.75 -5.02
N TYR A 297 19.21 -18.50 -5.99
CA TYR A 297 20.57 -18.25 -6.52
C TYR A 297 20.69 -16.84 -7.10
N TYR A 298 19.79 -16.43 -7.99
CA TYR A 298 19.87 -15.10 -8.62
C TYR A 298 19.59 -13.96 -7.64
N VAL A 299 18.71 -14.16 -6.67
CA VAL A 299 18.47 -13.20 -5.57
C VAL A 299 19.75 -13.09 -4.73
N ALA A 300 20.37 -14.21 -4.34
CA ALA A 300 21.63 -14.19 -3.59
C ALA A 300 22.75 -13.50 -4.38
N MET A 301 22.90 -13.77 -5.67
CA MET A 301 23.87 -13.08 -6.53
C MET A 301 23.62 -11.57 -6.58
N ASP A 302 22.35 -11.16 -6.66
CA ASP A 302 22.01 -9.74 -6.64
C ASP A 302 22.28 -9.10 -5.27
N TYR A 303 22.02 -9.79 -4.15
CA TYR A 303 22.30 -9.32 -2.79
C TYR A 303 23.78 -9.31 -2.40
N LEU A 304 24.58 -10.22 -2.95
CA LEU A 304 25.98 -10.38 -2.55
C LEU A 304 26.94 -9.64 -3.50
N VAL A 305 26.58 -9.58 -4.79
CA VAL A 305 27.49 -9.12 -5.86
C VAL A 305 26.96 -7.85 -6.53
N ASP A 306 25.80 -7.91 -7.17
CA ASP A 306 25.36 -6.82 -8.07
C ASP A 306 24.91 -5.56 -7.31
N ARG A 307 24.02 -5.72 -6.33
CA ARG A 307 23.35 -4.63 -5.59
C ARG A 307 23.31 -4.91 -4.08
N PRO A 308 24.48 -5.02 -3.42
CA PRO A 308 24.51 -5.40 -2.02
C PRO A 308 23.84 -4.38 -1.13
N GLU A 309 23.08 -4.84 -0.13
CA GLU A 309 22.21 -4.00 0.73
C GLU A 309 22.97 -2.81 1.33
N ARG A 310 24.20 -3.03 1.80
CA ARG A 310 25.07 -1.98 2.36
C ARG A 310 25.39 -0.84 1.39
N LYS A 311 25.25 -1.05 0.08
CA LYS A 311 25.47 -0.04 -0.97
C LYS A 311 24.17 0.59 -1.47
N MET A 312 23.01 0.03 -1.11
CA MET A 312 21.71 0.57 -1.46
C MET A 312 21.38 1.72 -0.53
N LYS A 313 20.91 2.83 -1.11
CA LYS A 313 20.45 3.99 -0.37
C LYS A 313 19.04 4.33 -0.80
N ARG A 314 18.21 4.71 0.16
CA ARG A 314 16.89 5.26 -0.11
C ARG A 314 17.06 6.64 -0.73
N VAL A 315 16.31 6.90 -1.79
CA VAL A 315 16.33 8.19 -2.48
C VAL A 315 14.93 8.72 -2.65
N MET A 316 14.84 10.05 -2.57
CA MET A 316 13.69 10.81 -3.03
C MET A 316 14.09 11.57 -4.29
N ILE A 317 13.25 11.53 -5.32
CA ILE A 317 13.50 12.22 -6.58
C ILE A 317 12.37 13.24 -6.78
N TYR A 318 12.73 14.51 -6.83
CA TYR A 318 11.84 15.57 -7.28
C TYR A 318 11.83 15.58 -8.81
N VAL A 319 10.65 15.49 -9.40
CA VAL A 319 10.46 15.63 -10.85
C VAL A 319 9.59 16.87 -11.09
N PRO A 320 10.15 17.94 -11.69
CA PRO A 320 9.41 19.17 -11.95
C PRO A 320 8.25 18.96 -12.92
N SER A 321 7.23 19.81 -12.83
CA SER A 321 6.06 19.75 -13.72
C SER A 321 6.46 19.89 -15.20
N ASN A 322 7.33 20.85 -15.53
CA ASN A 322 7.81 21.08 -16.90
C ASN A 322 8.49 19.84 -17.48
N PHE A 323 9.31 19.17 -16.68
CA PHE A 323 9.96 17.92 -17.08
C PHE A 323 8.96 16.77 -17.28
N ILE A 324 7.92 16.69 -16.45
CA ILE A 324 6.87 15.67 -16.63
C ILE A 324 6.09 15.91 -17.92
N GLU A 325 5.80 17.17 -18.25
CA GLU A 325 5.10 17.51 -19.49
C GLU A 325 5.98 17.23 -20.72
N SER A 326 7.29 17.53 -20.65
CA SER A 326 8.22 17.16 -21.74
C SER A 326 8.35 15.63 -21.91
N LEU A 327 8.37 14.87 -20.82
CA LEU A 327 8.33 13.40 -20.87
C LEU A 327 7.05 12.89 -21.52
N LYS A 328 5.89 13.49 -21.21
CA LYS A 328 4.62 13.11 -21.82
C LYS A 328 4.64 13.39 -23.32
N GLU A 329 5.12 14.56 -23.72
CA GLU A 329 5.20 14.91 -25.13
C GLU A 329 6.11 13.96 -25.90
N GLN A 330 7.29 13.64 -25.34
CA GLN A 330 8.18 12.64 -25.92
C GLN A 330 7.50 11.28 -26.07
N VAL A 331 6.81 10.82 -25.02
CA VAL A 331 6.09 9.53 -25.05
C VAL A 331 4.97 9.53 -26.09
N ARG A 332 4.22 10.63 -26.23
CA ARG A 332 3.17 10.77 -27.25
C ARG A 332 3.78 10.69 -28.65
N SER A 333 4.84 11.46 -28.91
CA SER A 333 5.54 11.48 -30.20
C SER A 333 6.14 10.11 -30.56
N ASP A 334 6.79 9.43 -29.61
CA ASP A 334 7.31 8.07 -29.80
C ASP A 334 6.18 7.08 -30.20
N ILE A 335 5.03 7.14 -29.53
CA ILE A 335 3.89 6.25 -29.80
C ILE A 335 3.23 6.57 -31.14
N GLU A 336 3.07 7.85 -31.48
CA GLU A 336 2.54 8.26 -32.77
C GLU A 336 3.43 7.76 -33.92
N ALA A 337 4.74 7.87 -33.77
CA ALA A 337 5.70 7.38 -34.75
C ALA A 337 5.71 5.84 -34.89
N GLU A 338 5.56 5.11 -33.78
CA GLU A 338 5.65 3.64 -33.77
C GLU A 338 4.31 2.92 -34.04
N HIS A 339 3.19 3.55 -33.70
CA HIS A 339 1.86 2.92 -33.69
C HIS A 339 0.75 3.75 -34.36
N GLY A 340 1.03 5.00 -34.74
CA GLY A 340 0.07 5.92 -35.38
C GLY A 340 -0.81 6.70 -34.40
N GLU A 341 -1.30 7.86 -34.86
CA GLU A 341 -2.12 8.80 -34.08
C GLU A 341 -3.41 8.18 -33.52
N ALA A 342 -4.11 7.35 -34.31
CA ALA A 342 -5.34 6.69 -33.88
C ALA A 342 -5.12 5.82 -32.62
N ARG A 343 -3.96 5.16 -32.53
CA ARG A 343 -3.62 4.32 -31.38
C ARG A 343 -3.24 5.16 -30.16
N LEU A 344 -2.56 6.29 -30.37
CA LEU A 344 -2.22 7.23 -29.30
C LEU A 344 -3.48 7.73 -28.56
N GLU A 345 -4.50 8.14 -29.32
CA GLU A 345 -5.76 8.65 -28.76
C GLU A 345 -6.55 7.56 -28.02
N GLU A 346 -6.55 6.32 -28.53
CA GLU A 346 -7.19 5.18 -27.84
C GLU A 346 -6.56 4.90 -26.47
N LEU A 347 -5.24 5.01 -26.34
CA LEU A 347 -4.53 4.64 -25.12
C LEU A 347 -4.87 5.55 -23.94
N ARG A 348 -5.21 6.83 -24.17
CA ARG A 348 -5.42 7.84 -23.12
C ARG A 348 -4.28 7.82 -22.09
N LEU A 349 -3.08 8.16 -22.55
CA LEU A 349 -1.86 8.09 -21.74
C LEU A 349 -1.93 9.05 -20.55
N SER A 350 -1.64 8.53 -19.36
CA SER A 350 -1.56 9.33 -18.14
C SER A 350 -0.14 9.80 -17.87
N ARG A 351 -0.01 10.84 -17.03
CA ARG A 351 1.28 11.31 -16.51
C ARG A 351 2.10 10.18 -15.86
N ALA A 352 1.42 9.30 -15.13
CA ALA A 352 2.05 8.16 -14.48
C ALA A 352 2.67 7.16 -15.47
N ASN A 353 2.09 7.01 -16.68
CA ASN A 353 2.66 6.14 -17.72
C ASN A 353 4.03 6.67 -18.20
N ALA A 354 4.14 7.98 -18.43
CA ALA A 354 5.40 8.62 -18.83
C ALA A 354 6.47 8.52 -17.74
N ILE A 355 6.10 8.81 -16.48
CA ILE A 355 7.02 8.70 -15.34
C ILE A 355 7.47 7.25 -15.13
N HIS A 356 6.56 6.26 -15.26
CA HIS A 356 6.89 4.85 -15.16
C HIS A 356 7.94 4.46 -16.22
N ALA A 357 7.71 4.81 -17.49
CA ALA A 357 8.66 4.53 -18.57
C ALA A 357 10.03 5.18 -18.30
N TRP A 358 10.04 6.42 -17.84
CA TRP A 358 11.26 7.15 -17.48
C TRP A 358 12.03 6.49 -16.31
N ILE A 359 11.34 6.06 -15.25
CA ILE A 359 11.96 5.33 -14.14
C ILE A 359 12.64 4.07 -14.66
N LEU A 360 11.93 3.26 -15.45
CA LEU A 360 12.48 2.02 -16.00
C LEU A 360 13.70 2.28 -16.87
N LYS A 361 13.67 3.29 -17.73
CA LYS A 361 14.80 3.65 -18.59
C LYS A 361 16.06 3.94 -17.77
N ASN A 362 15.93 4.69 -16.67
CA ASN A 362 17.06 5.04 -15.81
C ASN A 362 17.54 3.86 -14.95
N GLU A 363 16.62 3.05 -14.45
CA GLU A 363 16.89 1.82 -13.69
C GLU A 363 17.67 0.80 -14.53
N LEU A 364 17.24 0.59 -15.77
CA LEU A 364 17.84 -0.38 -16.68
C LEU A 364 19.23 0.04 -17.19
N ALA A 365 19.56 1.33 -17.13
CA ALA A 365 20.81 1.87 -17.68
C ALA A 365 22.05 1.19 -17.10
N ARG A 366 22.07 0.86 -15.81
CA ARG A 366 23.16 0.10 -15.19
C ARG A 366 23.02 -1.41 -15.42
N ARG A 367 21.79 -1.92 -15.48
CA ARG A 367 21.49 -3.35 -15.59
C ARG A 367 21.92 -3.95 -16.93
N VAL A 368 21.97 -3.15 -17.99
CA VAL A 368 22.46 -3.62 -19.31
C VAL A 368 23.95 -3.93 -19.34
N ASP A 369 24.72 -3.34 -18.42
CA ASP A 369 26.17 -3.57 -18.32
C ASP A 369 26.51 -4.79 -17.46
N VAL A 370 25.52 -5.34 -16.74
CA VAL A 370 25.68 -6.57 -15.96
C VAL A 370 25.44 -7.77 -16.87
N LYS A 371 26.44 -8.64 -16.97
CA LYS A 371 26.33 -9.93 -17.69
C LYS A 371 25.83 -11.03 -16.72
N PRO A 372 25.05 -12.01 -17.22
CA PRO A 372 24.50 -12.11 -18.57
C PRO A 372 23.30 -11.17 -18.80
N ASN A 373 22.92 -10.95 -20.06
CA ASN A 373 21.66 -10.29 -20.38
C ASN A 373 20.50 -11.18 -19.92
N ARG A 374 19.72 -10.71 -18.96
CA ARG A 374 18.60 -11.46 -18.37
C ARG A 374 17.27 -10.95 -18.89
N MET A 375 16.26 -11.81 -18.86
CA MET A 375 14.88 -11.38 -19.04
C MET A 375 14.48 -10.45 -17.89
N THR A 376 13.58 -9.52 -18.17
CA THR A 376 13.02 -8.60 -17.19
C THR A 376 11.52 -8.49 -17.41
N SER A 377 10.80 -8.45 -16.31
CA SER A 377 9.38 -8.09 -16.24
C SER A 377 9.26 -6.76 -15.51
N HIS A 378 8.24 -5.98 -15.82
CA HIS A 378 7.91 -4.80 -15.02
C HIS A 378 6.42 -4.74 -14.80
N GLY A 379 6.00 -4.05 -13.74
CA GLY A 379 4.61 -4.01 -13.39
C GLY A 379 4.21 -2.79 -12.61
N THR A 380 2.90 -2.57 -12.58
CA THR A 380 2.24 -1.59 -11.73
C THR A 380 1.09 -2.26 -10.99
N LEU A 381 0.28 -1.49 -10.27
CA LEU A 381 -0.88 -1.99 -9.56
C LEU A 381 -2.13 -1.32 -10.10
N ALA A 382 -3.21 -2.08 -10.29
CA ALA A 382 -4.54 -1.53 -10.51
C ALA A 382 -5.37 -1.67 -9.23
N ASN A 383 -6.18 -0.64 -8.95
CA ASN A 383 -7.09 -0.62 -7.82
C ASN A 383 -8.47 -1.11 -8.23
N MET A 384 -8.89 -2.25 -7.68
CA MET A 384 -10.18 -2.88 -7.96
C MET A 384 -11.37 -2.09 -7.42
N ARG A 385 -11.17 -1.09 -6.54
CA ARG A 385 -12.24 -0.14 -6.17
C ARG A 385 -12.81 0.61 -7.38
N PHE A 386 -12.01 0.79 -8.42
CA PHE A 386 -12.41 1.45 -9.68
C PHE A 386 -12.49 0.49 -10.86
N ARG A 387 -12.10 -0.78 -10.66
CA ARG A 387 -12.03 -1.81 -11.70
C ARG A 387 -12.51 -3.13 -11.14
N LEU A 388 -13.82 -3.19 -10.94
CA LEU A 388 -14.46 -4.26 -10.21
C LEU A 388 -14.39 -5.58 -10.99
N PRO A 389 -14.12 -6.72 -10.31
CA PRO A 389 -14.36 -8.04 -10.85
C PRO A 389 -15.79 -8.23 -11.37
N THR A 390 -15.97 -9.02 -12.42
CA THR A 390 -17.30 -9.37 -12.93
C THR A 390 -18.19 -9.92 -11.80
N GLY A 391 -19.40 -9.37 -11.73
CA GLY A 391 -20.40 -9.71 -10.72
C GLY A 391 -20.27 -8.99 -9.38
N LEU A 392 -19.22 -8.19 -9.14
CA LEU A 392 -19.11 -7.36 -7.94
C LEU A 392 -19.73 -5.97 -8.20
N PRO A 393 -20.84 -5.58 -7.54
CA PRO A 393 -21.53 -4.33 -7.84
C PRO A 393 -20.83 -3.07 -7.28
N GLY A 394 -19.91 -3.25 -6.33
CA GLY A 394 -19.20 -2.16 -5.67
C GLY A 394 -18.42 -2.66 -4.46
N ILE A 395 -17.58 -1.78 -3.93
CA ILE A 395 -16.81 -1.98 -2.70
C ILE A 395 -17.19 -0.85 -1.74
N HIS A 396 -17.38 -1.16 -0.46
CA HIS A 396 -17.71 -0.16 0.56
C HIS A 396 -16.64 0.95 0.58
N PRO A 397 -17.01 2.25 0.61
CA PRO A 397 -16.04 3.35 0.55
C PRO A 397 -14.98 3.32 1.67
N THR A 398 -15.38 2.87 2.86
CA THR A 398 -14.49 2.73 4.04
C THR A 398 -13.90 1.31 4.18
N TYR A 399 -13.94 0.48 3.14
CA TYR A 399 -13.23 -0.81 3.15
C TYR A 399 -11.72 -0.59 3.13
N THR A 400 -11.04 -1.02 4.19
CA THR A 400 -9.60 -0.75 4.37
C THR A 400 -8.68 -1.80 3.74
N ALA A 401 -9.13 -3.03 3.62
CA ALA A 401 -8.30 -4.16 3.17
C ALA A 401 -7.94 -4.10 1.67
N ASN A 402 -7.13 -5.05 1.22
CA ASN A 402 -6.50 -4.99 -0.11
C ASN A 402 -7.53 -5.08 -1.23
N CYS A 403 -7.41 -4.18 -2.20
CA CYS A 403 -8.09 -4.24 -3.50
C CYS A 403 -7.10 -3.99 -4.64
N LEU A 404 -5.87 -4.50 -4.52
CA LEU A 404 -4.82 -4.27 -5.51
C LEU A 404 -4.57 -5.53 -6.33
N VAL A 405 -4.42 -5.36 -7.64
CA VAL A 405 -3.95 -6.41 -8.55
C VAL A 405 -2.63 -5.98 -9.20
N PRO A 406 -1.61 -6.85 -9.24
CA PRO A 406 -0.44 -6.62 -10.05
C PRO A 406 -0.74 -6.72 -11.54
N ILE A 407 -0.38 -5.66 -12.26
CA ILE A 407 -0.47 -5.54 -13.71
C ILE A 407 0.93 -5.64 -14.26
N VAL A 408 1.17 -6.62 -15.13
CA VAL A 408 2.52 -7.05 -15.47
C VAL A 408 2.72 -7.03 -16.97
N THR A 409 3.77 -6.37 -17.44
CA THR A 409 4.03 -6.26 -18.87
C THR A 409 4.58 -7.55 -19.47
N PRO A 410 4.52 -7.72 -20.80
CA PRO A 410 5.16 -8.83 -21.48
C PRO A 410 6.65 -8.96 -21.12
N LEU A 411 7.09 -10.21 -21.00
CA LEU A 411 8.48 -10.54 -20.68
C LEU A 411 9.40 -10.14 -21.86
N THR A 412 10.47 -9.41 -21.57
CA THR A 412 11.44 -8.97 -22.58
C THR A 412 12.88 -9.06 -22.04
N SER A 413 13.90 -8.88 -22.89
CA SER A 413 15.28 -8.87 -22.40
C SER A 413 15.65 -7.48 -21.85
N THR A 414 16.52 -7.45 -20.82
CA THR A 414 17.00 -6.18 -20.22
C THR A 414 17.55 -5.24 -21.30
N LYS A 415 18.40 -5.76 -22.20
CA LYS A 415 18.96 -4.96 -23.30
C LYS A 415 17.92 -4.41 -24.26
N LYS A 416 16.95 -5.25 -24.68
CA LYS A 416 15.87 -4.83 -25.58
C LYS A 416 15.05 -3.70 -24.95
N LEU A 417 14.61 -3.89 -23.71
CA LEU A 417 13.82 -2.89 -23.00
C LEU A 417 14.59 -1.58 -22.78
N ALA A 418 15.88 -1.68 -22.44
CA ALA A 418 16.73 -0.51 -22.29
C ALA A 418 16.99 0.24 -23.60
N SER A 419 16.94 -0.44 -24.76
CA SER A 419 17.05 0.21 -26.07
C SER A 419 15.72 0.78 -26.59
N SER A 420 14.56 0.33 -26.09
CA SER A 420 13.24 0.81 -26.49
C SER A 420 13.06 2.31 -26.22
N SER A 421 12.23 2.99 -27.02
CA SER A 421 11.82 4.38 -26.78
C SER A 421 11.05 4.53 -25.46
N LEU A 422 10.82 5.76 -24.99
CA LEU A 422 9.97 5.95 -23.81
C LEU A 422 8.52 5.61 -24.15
N GLY A 423 8.08 5.95 -25.37
CA GLY A 423 6.78 5.57 -25.91
C GLY A 423 6.52 4.07 -25.87
N ALA A 424 7.44 3.25 -26.37
CA ALA A 424 7.30 1.80 -26.37
C ALA A 424 7.11 1.22 -24.95
N ILE A 425 7.89 1.71 -23.97
CA ILE A 425 7.76 1.26 -22.57
C ILE A 425 6.41 1.70 -21.99
N ALA A 426 6.02 2.96 -22.21
CA ALA A 426 4.73 3.47 -21.73
C ALA A 426 3.54 2.75 -22.39
N TYR A 427 3.67 2.41 -23.67
CA TYR A 427 2.71 1.61 -24.44
C TYR A 427 2.54 0.22 -23.83
N ASP A 428 3.63 -0.50 -23.56
CA ASP A 428 3.59 -1.82 -22.93
C ASP A 428 2.90 -1.79 -21.57
N VAL A 429 3.23 -0.79 -20.73
CA VAL A 429 2.57 -0.59 -19.43
C VAL A 429 1.08 -0.33 -19.60
N ARG A 430 0.70 0.59 -20.49
CA ARG A 430 -0.70 1.01 -20.64
C ARG A 430 -1.57 -0.09 -21.28
N THR A 431 -1.07 -0.76 -22.30
CA THR A 431 -1.79 -1.88 -22.94
C THR A 431 -1.96 -3.05 -21.99
N SER A 432 -0.93 -3.39 -21.21
CA SER A 432 -1.03 -4.42 -20.16
C SER A 432 -2.06 -4.02 -19.11
N LEU A 433 -2.08 -2.75 -18.71
CA LEU A 433 -3.07 -2.21 -17.79
C LEU A 433 -4.49 -2.33 -18.33
N LEU A 434 -4.75 -2.04 -19.60
CA LEU A 434 -6.08 -2.19 -20.20
C LEU A 434 -6.47 -3.66 -20.34
N ALA A 435 -5.54 -4.50 -20.79
CA ALA A 435 -5.79 -5.92 -21.03
C ALA A 435 -6.05 -6.70 -19.74
N GLN A 436 -5.30 -6.44 -18.67
CA GLN A 436 -5.36 -7.22 -17.42
C GLN A 436 -6.33 -6.64 -16.39
N SER A 437 -6.99 -5.53 -16.70
CA SER A 437 -7.89 -4.87 -15.76
C SER A 437 -9.35 -4.85 -16.20
N THR A 438 -9.71 -5.68 -17.16
CA THR A 438 -11.12 -5.90 -17.48
C THR A 438 -11.80 -6.59 -16.30
N PRO A 439 -13.12 -6.44 -16.12
CA PRO A 439 -13.85 -7.13 -15.06
C PRO A 439 -13.60 -8.65 -15.02
N GLU A 440 -13.46 -9.28 -16.20
CA GLU A 440 -13.24 -10.73 -16.33
C GLU A 440 -11.82 -11.14 -15.90
N GLU A 441 -10.80 -10.34 -16.24
CA GLU A 441 -9.43 -10.59 -15.78
C GLU A 441 -9.28 -10.35 -14.28
N MET A 442 -9.96 -9.34 -13.75
CA MET A 442 -10.02 -9.07 -12.31
C MET A 442 -10.69 -10.23 -11.56
N GLU A 443 -11.81 -10.74 -12.06
CA GLU A 443 -12.45 -11.94 -11.50
C GLU A 443 -11.50 -13.14 -11.55
N ARG A 444 -10.86 -13.37 -12.69
CA ARG A 444 -9.91 -14.48 -12.86
C ARG A 444 -8.78 -14.40 -11.83
N TYR A 445 -8.18 -13.22 -11.68
CA TYR A 445 -7.14 -12.98 -10.69
C TYR A 445 -7.63 -13.26 -9.28
N VAL A 446 -8.75 -12.66 -8.86
CA VAL A 446 -9.28 -12.82 -7.50
C VAL A 446 -9.63 -14.28 -7.22
N ARG A 447 -10.29 -14.99 -8.15
CA ARG A 447 -10.63 -16.41 -7.97
C ARG A 447 -9.38 -17.27 -7.82
N TRP A 448 -8.41 -17.10 -8.70
CA TRP A 448 -7.17 -17.87 -8.63
C TRP A 448 -6.41 -17.57 -7.34
N GLN A 449 -6.27 -16.29 -6.99
CA GLN A 449 -5.53 -15.85 -5.81
C GLN A 449 -6.20 -16.34 -4.52
N THR A 450 -7.51 -16.14 -4.36
CA THR A 450 -8.27 -16.64 -3.20
C THR A 450 -8.27 -18.17 -3.11
N TRP A 451 -8.35 -18.88 -4.24
CA TRP A 451 -8.19 -20.34 -4.27
C TRP A 451 -6.82 -20.76 -3.76
N ARG A 452 -5.74 -20.09 -4.19
CA ARG A 452 -4.38 -20.35 -3.72
C ARG A 452 -4.21 -20.05 -2.24
N GLY A 453 -4.83 -18.99 -1.72
CA GLY A 453 -4.81 -18.65 -0.30
C GLY A 453 -5.61 -19.59 0.59
N THR A 454 -6.46 -20.44 0.02
CA THR A 454 -7.41 -21.27 0.78
C THR A 454 -6.87 -22.69 1.01
N PRO A 455 -6.94 -23.23 2.25
CA PRO A 455 -6.62 -24.63 2.54
C PRO A 455 -7.37 -25.64 1.66
N VAL A 456 -6.77 -26.80 1.41
CA VAL A 456 -7.35 -27.83 0.54
C VAL A 456 -8.64 -28.39 1.13
N GLU A 457 -8.73 -28.46 2.45
CA GLU A 457 -9.92 -28.88 3.21
C GLU A 457 -11.12 -27.94 3.00
N LEU A 458 -10.85 -26.69 2.62
CA LEU A 458 -11.85 -25.69 2.27
C LEU A 458 -12.06 -25.56 0.75
N GLY A 459 -11.50 -26.48 -0.03
CA GLY A 459 -11.61 -26.52 -1.48
C GLY A 459 -10.52 -25.74 -2.22
N GLY A 460 -9.52 -25.18 -1.53
CA GLY A 460 -8.44 -24.40 -2.15
C GLY A 460 -7.17 -25.16 -2.53
N GLY A 461 -6.11 -24.40 -2.83
CA GLY A 461 -4.83 -24.88 -3.35
C GLY A 461 -3.63 -24.67 -2.42
N LEU A 462 -3.79 -24.09 -1.23
CA LEU A 462 -2.69 -23.54 -0.40
C LEU A 462 -1.52 -24.50 -0.14
N GLN A 463 -1.76 -25.79 0.08
CA GLN A 463 -0.68 -26.77 0.32
C GLN A 463 -0.05 -27.33 -0.96
N LYS A 464 -0.61 -27.05 -2.13
CA LYS A 464 -0.15 -27.56 -3.43
C LYS A 464 0.65 -26.51 -4.22
N THR A 465 0.54 -25.23 -3.89
CA THR A 465 1.08 -24.17 -4.73
C THR A 465 2.40 -23.67 -4.17
N GLY A 466 3.49 -23.87 -4.92
CA GLY A 466 4.75 -23.19 -4.68
C GLY A 466 4.61 -21.66 -4.73
N MET A 467 5.74 -20.96 -4.62
CA MET A 467 5.73 -19.51 -4.69
C MET A 467 5.19 -19.04 -6.04
N ALA A 468 4.12 -18.25 -6.02
CA ALA A 468 3.60 -17.61 -7.21
C ALA A 468 4.34 -16.31 -7.47
N VAL A 469 4.74 -16.14 -8.72
CA VAL A 469 5.43 -14.94 -9.20
C VAL A 469 4.91 -14.61 -10.60
N PHE A 470 5.02 -13.35 -10.99
CA PHE A 470 4.69 -12.88 -12.34
C PHE A 470 5.91 -12.76 -13.26
N PHE A 471 7.02 -13.41 -12.87
CA PHE A 471 8.29 -13.31 -13.56
C PHE A 471 9.05 -14.66 -13.48
N PRO A 472 9.77 -15.08 -14.54
CA PRO A 472 10.55 -16.31 -14.49
C PRO A 472 11.62 -16.29 -13.39
N ALA A 473 11.96 -17.45 -12.83
CA ALA A 473 12.93 -17.56 -11.73
C ALA A 473 14.31 -16.93 -12.01
N ASN A 474 14.76 -16.94 -13.26
CA ASN A 474 16.03 -16.34 -13.68
C ASN A 474 15.89 -14.90 -14.19
N SER A 475 14.71 -14.30 -14.14
CA SER A 475 14.45 -12.95 -14.64
C SER A 475 14.63 -11.89 -13.56
N ARG A 476 14.71 -10.63 -13.98
CA ARG A 476 14.61 -9.46 -13.11
C ARG A 476 13.16 -8.97 -13.09
N PHE A 477 12.81 -8.23 -12.05
CA PHE A 477 11.54 -7.51 -12.02
C PHE A 477 11.73 -6.11 -11.47
N THR A 478 10.82 -5.20 -11.85
CA THR A 478 10.69 -3.86 -11.27
C THR A 478 9.19 -3.55 -11.11
N LEU A 479 8.78 -3.09 -9.94
CA LEU A 479 7.42 -2.63 -9.68
C LEU A 479 7.42 -1.11 -9.51
N VAL A 480 6.51 -0.42 -10.21
CA VAL A 480 6.24 1.01 -10.01
C VAL A 480 4.80 1.15 -9.55
N THR A 481 4.63 1.58 -8.31
CA THR A 481 3.31 1.76 -7.69
C THR A 481 2.93 3.23 -7.73
N ASP A 482 1.73 3.53 -8.21
CA ASP A 482 1.24 4.90 -8.34
C ASP A 482 0.34 5.27 -7.16
N TRP A 483 0.89 5.99 -6.20
CA TRP A 483 0.16 6.46 -5.01
C TRP A 483 -0.46 7.84 -5.23
N THR A 484 -0.17 8.50 -6.36
CA THR A 484 -0.83 9.78 -6.71
C THR A 484 -2.34 9.61 -6.83
N LYS A 485 -2.79 8.41 -7.22
CA LYS A 485 -4.20 8.04 -7.34
C LYS A 485 -4.95 7.95 -6.02
N PHE A 486 -4.23 7.90 -4.90
CA PHE A 486 -4.88 7.97 -3.60
C PHE A 486 -5.19 9.41 -3.21
N GLY A 487 -4.49 10.44 -3.72
CA GLY A 487 -4.76 11.82 -3.29
C GLY A 487 -4.36 12.08 -1.84
N LEU A 488 -3.24 11.48 -1.39
CA LEU A 488 -2.71 11.73 -0.05
C LEU A 488 -2.24 13.18 0.14
N TRP A 489 -1.93 13.88 -0.96
CA TRP A 489 -1.57 15.30 -0.91
C TRP A 489 -2.77 16.22 -0.71
N ASP A 490 -3.97 15.72 -0.97
CA ASP A 490 -5.20 16.51 -0.93
C ASP A 490 -5.88 16.42 0.45
N LEU A 491 -5.25 15.74 1.40
CA LEU A 491 -5.72 15.61 2.78
C LEU A 491 -5.65 16.97 3.49
N ASP A 492 -6.74 17.35 4.14
CA ASP A 492 -6.81 18.59 4.93
C ASP A 492 -6.34 18.34 6.37
N TRP A 493 -5.22 18.95 6.75
CA TRP A 493 -4.61 18.82 8.08
C TRP A 493 -4.89 20.02 9.00
N SER A 494 -5.77 20.95 8.61
CA SER A 494 -5.97 22.22 9.32
C SER A 494 -6.42 22.00 10.77
N GLY A 495 -7.26 21.01 11.02
CA GLY A 495 -7.69 20.61 12.36
C GLY A 495 -6.59 20.03 13.25
N ALA A 496 -5.41 19.68 12.70
CA ALA A 496 -4.28 19.19 13.49
C ALA A 496 -3.39 20.33 14.03
N LEU A 497 -3.56 21.55 13.51
CA LEU A 497 -2.77 22.71 13.92
C LEU A 497 -3.31 23.28 15.25
N PRO A 498 -2.48 23.93 16.07
CA PRO A 498 -2.95 24.69 17.22
C PRO A 498 -4.04 25.67 16.79
N THR A 499 -5.19 25.63 17.46
CA THR A 499 -6.13 26.75 17.39
C THR A 499 -5.39 27.94 17.97
N ASP A 500 -5.20 29.00 17.18
CA ASP A 500 -4.59 30.24 17.66
C ASP A 500 -5.39 30.68 18.89
N SER A 501 -4.84 30.39 20.07
CA SER A 501 -5.39 30.79 21.34
C SER A 501 -5.15 32.28 21.45
N SER A 502 -6.07 33.07 20.88
CA SER A 502 -6.14 34.51 21.08
C SER A 502 -4.75 35.15 21.03
N SER A 503 -4.16 35.24 19.83
CA SER A 503 -3.17 36.28 19.62
C SER A 503 -3.91 37.60 19.85
N SER A 504 -3.82 38.13 21.08
CA SER A 504 -4.11 39.54 21.32
C SER A 504 -3.36 40.29 20.23
N PRO A 505 -4.04 41.07 19.38
CA PRO A 505 -3.37 41.69 18.26
C PRO A 505 -2.22 42.52 18.83
N SER A 506 -0.98 42.15 18.49
CA SER A 506 0.13 43.04 18.72
C SER A 506 -0.18 44.29 17.91
N GLU A 507 -0.49 45.35 18.63
CA GLU A 507 -0.71 46.72 18.19
C GLU A 507 0.40 47.13 17.21
N LYS A 508 0.14 46.94 15.90
CA LYS A 508 0.94 47.53 14.82
C LYS A 508 0.01 48.18 13.81
N ALA A 509 -0.17 49.48 14.05
CA ALA A 509 -0.37 50.55 13.08
C ALA A 509 -1.47 50.34 12.03
N LEU A 510 -2.70 50.64 12.43
CA LEU A 510 -3.78 51.04 11.53
C LEU A 510 -3.57 52.51 11.13
N ASN A 511 -3.29 52.77 9.86
CA ASN A 511 -3.50 54.08 9.22
C ASN A 511 -3.74 53.85 7.72
N SER A 512 -4.99 53.62 7.32
CA SER A 512 -5.55 54.20 6.08
C SER A 512 -7.06 53.93 6.00
N PRO A 513 -7.91 54.89 5.55
CA PRO A 513 -9.35 54.79 5.66
C PRO A 513 -10.05 54.20 4.43
N CYS A 514 -11.00 53.31 4.72
CA CYS A 514 -12.39 53.29 4.27
C CYS A 514 -12.74 53.65 2.80
N SER A 515 -13.37 52.70 2.10
CA SER A 515 -14.46 52.97 1.16
C SER A 515 -15.41 51.75 1.14
N ALA A 516 -16.70 52.05 1.09
CA ALA A 516 -17.82 51.24 1.54
C ALA A 516 -18.51 50.41 0.43
N GLU A 517 -19.35 49.45 0.88
CA GLU A 517 -20.65 48.98 0.34
C GLU A 517 -20.70 48.41 -1.10
N THR A 518 -21.28 47.22 -1.35
CA THR A 518 -22.73 47.01 -1.29
C THR A 518 -23.16 45.53 -1.25
N ALA A 519 -24.21 45.31 -0.46
CA ALA A 519 -25.41 44.46 -0.60
C ALA A 519 -25.36 42.97 -1.05
N VAL A 520 -25.85 42.18 -0.08
CA VAL A 520 -26.63 40.93 -0.11
C VAL A 520 -27.59 40.75 -1.29
N ASP A 521 -27.67 39.52 -1.82
CA ASP A 521 -28.95 38.96 -2.26
C ASP A 521 -29.02 37.45 -1.98
N THR A 522 -30.20 37.00 -1.54
CA THR A 522 -30.46 35.65 -1.01
C THR A 522 -31.61 35.00 -1.78
N ALA A 523 -31.63 33.66 -1.81
CA ALA A 523 -32.63 32.73 -2.38
C ALA A 523 -32.39 32.38 -3.87
N VAL A 524 -32.41 31.12 -4.32
CA VAL A 524 -33.45 30.11 -4.11
C VAL A 524 -32.88 28.67 -4.15
N LEU A 525 -33.29 27.87 -3.17
CA LEU A 525 -33.22 26.41 -3.09
C LEU A 525 -34.28 25.79 -4.04
N GLU A 526 -33.92 24.72 -4.78
CA GLU A 526 -34.74 23.56 -5.20
C GLU A 526 -34.38 23.04 -6.61
N LYS A 527 -33.52 22.01 -6.68
CA LYS A 527 -33.67 20.79 -7.52
C LYS A 527 -32.36 19.97 -7.50
N THR A 528 -32.32 18.90 -6.72
CA THR A 528 -31.27 17.89 -6.82
C THR A 528 -31.77 16.55 -6.32
N MET A 529 -32.47 15.80 -7.16
CA MET A 529 -32.57 14.34 -7.09
C MET A 529 -33.02 13.82 -8.45
N ASP A 530 -32.05 13.66 -9.37
CA ASP A 530 -31.95 12.54 -10.31
C ASP A 530 -30.81 12.83 -11.30
N GLU A 531 -30.12 11.77 -11.72
CA GLU A 531 -29.01 11.74 -12.69
C GLU A 531 -27.58 11.97 -12.15
N HIS A 532 -27.02 10.97 -11.45
CA HIS A 532 -25.59 10.64 -11.59
C HIS A 532 -25.31 9.16 -11.31
N ARG A 533 -25.39 8.35 -12.38
CA ARG A 533 -24.80 7.00 -12.43
C ARG A 533 -24.34 6.69 -13.85
N THR A 534 -23.30 7.40 -14.29
CA THR A 534 -22.40 6.93 -15.34
C THR A 534 -20.99 6.90 -14.75
N ALA A 535 -20.36 5.73 -14.79
CA ALA A 535 -18.99 5.53 -14.36
C ALA A 535 -18.07 6.43 -15.19
N LYS A 536 -17.55 7.49 -14.57
CA LYS A 536 -16.55 8.37 -15.18
C LYS A 536 -15.19 7.68 -15.07
N ASP A 537 -14.91 6.81 -16.02
CA ASP A 537 -13.59 6.23 -16.22
C ASP A 537 -12.57 7.33 -16.55
N GLY A 538 -11.65 7.58 -15.62
CA GLY A 538 -10.28 8.00 -15.90
C GLY A 538 -10.07 9.20 -16.82
N SER A 539 -10.90 10.24 -16.75
CA SER A 539 -10.48 11.57 -17.21
C SER A 539 -9.62 12.20 -16.12
N ASP A 540 -8.43 12.69 -16.46
CA ASP A 540 -7.62 13.61 -15.65
C ASP A 540 -8.38 14.95 -15.48
N SER A 541 -9.58 14.92 -14.88
CA SER A 541 -10.34 16.12 -14.54
C SER A 541 -9.76 16.69 -13.26
N SER A 542 -8.78 17.58 -13.42
CA SER A 542 -8.63 18.84 -12.68
C SER A 542 -9.42 18.96 -11.37
N SER A 543 -9.04 18.18 -10.35
CA SER A 543 -9.23 18.55 -8.94
C SER A 543 -8.10 19.49 -8.47
N THR A 544 -7.21 19.87 -9.39
CA THR A 544 -5.96 20.59 -9.11
C THR A 544 -6.20 22.01 -8.60
N ILE A 545 -7.37 22.61 -8.89
CA ILE A 545 -7.64 24.01 -8.52
C ILE A 545 -8.09 24.15 -7.05
N THR A 546 -8.80 23.17 -6.48
CA THR A 546 -9.18 23.20 -5.05
C THR A 546 -8.13 22.57 -4.14
N ALA A 547 -7.45 21.50 -4.58
CA ALA A 547 -6.48 20.78 -3.77
C ALA A 547 -5.22 21.59 -3.41
N ALA A 548 -4.74 22.45 -4.31
CA ALA A 548 -3.60 23.34 -4.04
C ALA A 548 -3.86 24.26 -2.84
N THR A 549 -5.12 24.64 -2.59
CA THR A 549 -5.45 25.58 -1.51
C THR A 549 -5.46 24.98 -0.10
N HIS A 550 -5.59 23.65 0.08
CA HIS A 550 -5.64 23.02 1.42
C HIS A 550 -4.28 22.50 1.89
N ALA A 551 -3.49 21.90 1.00
CA ALA A 551 -2.13 21.44 1.34
C ALA A 551 -1.21 22.60 1.74
N ASP A 552 -1.36 23.75 1.07
CA ASP A 552 -0.63 24.98 1.38
C ASP A 552 -1.01 25.57 2.74
N LYS A 553 -2.30 25.48 3.14
CA LYS A 553 -2.76 25.95 4.46
C LYS A 553 -2.09 25.21 5.62
N CYS A 554 -1.70 23.95 5.42
CA CYS A 554 -1.19 23.11 6.50
C CYS A 554 0.33 22.92 6.47
N GLY A 555 1.00 23.37 5.41
CA GLY A 555 2.46 23.29 5.29
C GLY A 555 2.99 21.87 5.06
N MET A 556 2.22 20.97 4.44
CA MET A 556 2.70 19.59 4.19
C MET A 556 3.84 19.58 3.16
N LEU A 557 5.01 19.11 3.57
CA LEU A 557 6.25 19.17 2.80
C LEU A 557 6.48 17.93 1.93
N ALA A 558 6.34 16.74 2.51
CA ALA A 558 6.69 15.49 1.86
C ALA A 558 5.99 14.29 2.50
N ILE A 559 5.83 13.23 1.72
CA ILE A 559 5.39 11.92 2.20
C ILE A 559 6.51 10.92 1.92
N ILE A 560 6.97 10.23 2.95
CA ILE A 560 7.99 9.19 2.88
C ILE A 560 7.37 7.87 3.31
N GLY A 561 7.70 6.80 2.60
CA GLY A 561 7.26 5.46 2.98
C GLY A 561 8.39 4.55 3.37
N ASP A 562 8.15 3.68 4.35
CA ASP A 562 8.90 2.48 4.61
C ASP A 562 7.95 1.28 4.53
N SER A 563 8.22 0.38 3.60
CA SER A 563 7.49 -0.88 3.50
C SER A 563 8.48 -2.00 3.64
N HIS A 564 8.40 -2.75 4.74
CA HIS A 564 9.22 -3.93 4.93
C HIS A 564 8.53 -5.13 4.26
N VAL A 565 8.66 -5.21 2.93
CA VAL A 565 8.19 -6.35 2.16
C VAL A 565 9.38 -7.27 1.89
N PRO A 566 9.34 -8.54 2.29
CA PRO A 566 10.35 -9.51 1.87
C PRO A 566 10.50 -9.50 0.34
N LEU A 567 11.72 -9.42 -0.18
CA LEU A 567 12.09 -9.49 -1.61
C LEU A 567 11.91 -8.22 -2.49
N HIS A 568 11.16 -7.20 -2.09
CA HIS A 568 10.72 -6.15 -3.03
C HIS A 568 11.32 -4.76 -2.86
N HIS A 569 11.89 -4.39 -1.71
CA HIS A 569 12.25 -2.99 -1.45
C HIS A 569 13.30 -2.42 -2.43
N ARG A 570 14.21 -3.25 -2.97
CA ARG A 570 15.24 -2.82 -3.96
C ARG A 570 14.72 -2.71 -5.39
N ASN A 571 13.56 -3.28 -5.69
CA ASN A 571 12.98 -3.37 -7.03
C ASN A 571 11.63 -2.64 -7.11
N GLY A 572 11.31 -1.81 -6.12
CA GLY A 572 10.08 -1.05 -6.03
C GLY A 572 10.34 0.45 -6.14
N TRP A 573 9.47 1.13 -6.88
CA TRP A 573 9.37 2.58 -6.95
C TRP A 573 7.96 3.00 -6.58
N ILE A 574 7.83 4.15 -5.93
CA ILE A 574 6.55 4.70 -5.51
C ILE A 574 6.42 6.12 -6.05
N LEU A 575 5.40 6.38 -6.85
CA LEU A 575 5.02 7.73 -7.25
C LEU A 575 4.17 8.31 -6.12
N ILE A 576 4.72 9.25 -5.37
CA ILE A 576 4.10 9.79 -4.16
C ILE A 576 3.18 10.97 -4.49
N GLY A 577 3.44 11.66 -5.61
CA GLY A 577 2.74 12.88 -5.99
C GLY A 577 3.50 14.12 -5.53
N GLY A 578 2.90 15.29 -5.70
CA GLY A 578 3.53 16.56 -5.35
C GLY A 578 2.61 17.73 -5.63
N ARG A 579 3.08 18.93 -5.28
CA ARG A 579 2.37 20.20 -5.50
C ARG A 579 2.57 20.70 -6.93
N GLU A 580 1.63 21.50 -7.41
CA GLU A 580 1.77 22.27 -8.66
C GLU A 580 2.13 21.41 -9.89
N GLY A 581 1.68 20.16 -9.90
CA GLY A 581 2.01 19.23 -10.96
C GLY A 581 3.45 18.72 -10.94
N ALA A 582 4.26 18.98 -9.92
CA ALA A 582 5.49 18.21 -9.68
C ALA A 582 5.17 16.81 -9.14
N CYS A 583 6.16 15.92 -9.12
CA CYS A 583 6.02 14.58 -8.55
C CYS A 583 7.26 14.19 -7.75
N TRP A 584 7.04 13.74 -6.52
CA TRP A 584 8.05 13.05 -5.72
C TRP A 584 8.01 11.55 -5.98
N ILE A 585 9.18 10.95 -6.16
CA ILE A 585 9.34 9.52 -6.39
C ILE A 585 10.26 8.96 -5.32
N LEU A 586 9.82 7.87 -4.68
CA LEU A 586 10.59 7.15 -3.69
C LEU A 586 11.14 5.85 -4.28
N GLY A 587 12.41 5.55 -4.01
CA GLY A 587 13.04 4.30 -4.43
C GLY A 587 14.32 4.00 -3.69
N ASN A 588 15.02 2.95 -4.11
CA ASN A 588 16.34 2.59 -3.61
C ASN A 588 17.31 2.41 -4.77
N ILE A 589 18.44 3.12 -4.71
CA ILE A 589 19.51 3.02 -5.71
C ILE A 589 20.86 2.90 -5.04
N SER A 590 21.78 2.19 -5.69
CA SER A 590 23.19 2.17 -5.33
C SER A 590 23.91 3.42 -5.83
N ASN A 591 25.07 3.73 -5.25
CA ASN A 591 25.91 4.82 -5.75
C ASN A 591 26.35 4.62 -7.22
N ALA A 592 26.49 3.36 -7.65
CA ALA A 592 26.83 3.03 -9.04
C ALA A 592 25.66 3.33 -10.00
N GLU A 593 24.42 3.03 -9.60
CA GLU A 593 23.22 3.39 -10.36
C GLU A 593 23.02 4.90 -10.37
N ARG A 594 23.21 5.57 -9.22
CA ARG A 594 23.07 7.03 -9.09
C ARG A 594 24.01 7.81 -10.01
N ARG A 595 25.25 7.35 -10.16
CA ARG A 595 26.28 8.02 -10.98
C ARG A 595 26.32 7.54 -12.43
N HIS A 596 25.41 6.65 -12.84
CA HIS A 596 25.48 6.04 -14.16
C HIS A 596 25.12 7.05 -15.26
N PRO A 597 26.02 7.36 -16.21
CA PRO A 597 25.86 8.49 -17.15
C PRO A 597 24.76 8.27 -18.19
N ARG A 598 24.26 7.04 -18.36
CA ARG A 598 23.09 6.75 -19.22
C ARG A 598 21.78 6.61 -18.45
N GLY A 599 21.83 6.75 -17.11
CA GLY A 599 20.67 6.61 -16.23
C GLY A 599 20.55 7.84 -15.34
N TRP A 600 20.45 7.60 -14.03
CA TRP A 600 20.29 8.64 -13.01
C TRP A 600 21.41 9.68 -12.98
N GLY A 601 22.62 9.33 -13.43
CA GLY A 601 23.77 10.25 -13.42
C GLY A 601 23.71 11.36 -14.47
N ARG A 602 22.66 11.37 -15.31
CA ARG A 602 22.38 12.49 -16.24
C ARG A 602 21.76 13.69 -15.54
N TYR A 603 21.13 13.45 -14.39
CA TYR A 603 20.42 14.47 -13.66
C TYR A 603 21.31 15.05 -12.57
N GLY A 604 21.04 16.30 -12.22
CA GLY A 604 21.70 16.94 -11.10
C GLY A 604 21.58 16.06 -9.86
N SER A 605 22.71 15.56 -9.36
CA SER A 605 22.77 15.25 -7.94
C SER A 605 22.65 16.60 -7.24
N GLY A 606 21.58 16.81 -6.47
CA GLY A 606 21.71 17.71 -5.33
C GLY A 606 22.86 17.17 -4.52
N PHE A 607 24.05 17.75 -4.70
CA PHE A 607 25.21 17.37 -3.92
C PHE A 607 24.90 17.78 -2.48
N PRO A 608 25.12 16.91 -1.47
CA PRO A 608 25.10 17.34 -0.08
C PRO A 608 26.32 18.20 0.31
N THR A 609 26.93 18.94 -0.64
CA THR A 609 28.13 19.77 -0.39
C THR A 609 27.91 21.27 -0.59
N ASP A 610 26.70 21.71 -0.96
CA ASP A 610 26.28 23.13 -0.83
C ASP A 610 25.44 23.34 0.44
N PHE A 611 25.90 22.72 1.54
CA PHE A 611 25.45 23.00 2.91
C PHE A 611 26.61 23.58 3.69
N SER A 612 27.02 24.80 3.33
CA SER A 612 27.76 25.71 4.22
C SER A 612 26.79 26.49 5.08
#